data_AF-A0A7W1QJI5-F1
#
_entry.id   AF-A0A7W1QJI5-F1
#
_cell.length_a   1.000
_cell.length_b   1.000
_cell.length_c   1.000
_cell.angle_alpha   90.00
_cell.angle_beta   90.00
_cell.angle_gamma   90.00
#
_symmetry.space_group_name_H-M   'P 1'
#
loop_
_entity.id
_entity.type
_entity.pdbx_description
1 polymer ?
#
loop_
_entity_poly.entity_id
_entity_poly.type
_entity_poly.pdbx_seq_one_letter_code
_entity_poly.pdbx_strand_id
1 'polypeptide(L)'
;MRQKSVSRQRYIKIKYKKQKIRVLLDKVLIFRFFSSLHGRFWGIAGISMMSLGFAICFAIKPELRDVSTAFSDFGNDVRTAPYFAGSVFVGAYGMWRWRNYLARTWKRTMPVTGLMTLTIFGLYIVALVPISWNSDIHSFGLLLAGISMIATVVFDGLLSKPSKRSRHIHWLAIRMSSLVLIVTGGWLTYGSSRLAGWYNVALLGECLMLLGYLLWVGVKTYQGEGNRSQLSKSVRRIVLID
;
A
#
# COMPACT_ATOMS: atom_id res chain seq x y z
N MET A 1 -37.41 -9.98 19.78
CA MET A 1 -36.15 -10.20 20.53
C MET A 1 -35.02 -10.49 19.53
N ARG A 2 -33.98 -9.66 19.46
CA ARG A 2 -32.82 -9.84 18.57
C ARG A 2 -31.90 -10.93 19.13
N GLN A 3 -31.76 -12.06 18.43
CA GLN A 3 -30.65 -12.99 18.64
C GLN A 3 -29.33 -12.27 18.31
N LYS A 4 -28.54 -11.97 19.34
CA LYS A 4 -27.12 -11.60 19.19
C LYS A 4 -26.40 -12.82 18.62
N SER A 5 -25.93 -12.73 17.39
CA SER A 5 -25.04 -13.74 16.82
C SER A 5 -23.74 -13.78 17.63
N VAL A 6 -23.46 -14.92 18.25
CA VAL A 6 -22.21 -15.18 18.96
C VAL A 6 -21.09 -15.21 17.92
N SER A 7 -20.17 -14.24 17.98
CA SER A 7 -19.00 -14.22 17.09
C SER A 7 -18.12 -15.44 17.38
N ARG A 8 -17.92 -16.30 16.37
CA ARG A 8 -16.97 -17.42 16.44
C ARG A 8 -15.56 -16.86 16.64
N GLN A 9 -15.03 -16.96 17.87
CA GLN A 9 -13.64 -16.64 18.17
C GLN A 9 -12.72 -17.57 17.36
N ARG A 10 -11.88 -17.00 16.48
CA ARG A 10 -10.88 -17.75 15.70
C ARG A 10 -9.60 -17.87 16.52
N TYR A 11 -9.28 -19.08 16.95
CA TYR A 11 -8.01 -19.39 17.60
C TYR A 11 -7.02 -19.95 16.58
N ILE A 12 -5.75 -19.52 16.64
CA ILE A 12 -4.66 -20.26 16.01
C ILE A 12 -4.11 -21.23 17.06
N LYS A 13 -4.13 -22.53 16.74
CA LYS A 13 -3.53 -23.56 17.58
C LYS A 13 -2.12 -23.83 17.06
N ILE A 14 -1.12 -23.36 17.78
CA ILE A 14 0.28 -23.69 17.50
C ILE A 14 0.67 -24.82 18.46
N LYS A 15 1.13 -25.94 17.90
CA LYS A 15 1.58 -27.09 18.69
C LYS A 15 3.10 -27.07 18.69
N TYR A 16 3.71 -26.80 19.85
CA TYR A 16 5.17 -26.83 20.00
C TYR A 16 5.55 -27.87 21.06
N LYS A 17 6.25 -28.92 20.63
CA LYS A 17 6.58 -30.11 21.45
C LYS A 17 5.31 -30.68 22.13
N LYS A 18 5.30 -30.78 23.47
CA LYS A 18 4.17 -31.29 24.28
C LYS A 18 3.15 -30.21 24.66
N GLN A 19 3.39 -28.93 24.36
CA GLN A 19 2.52 -27.83 24.77
C GLN A 19 1.60 -27.36 23.63
N LYS A 20 0.33 -27.11 23.97
CA LYS A 20 -0.70 -26.57 23.06
C LYS A 20 -0.88 -25.09 23.36
N ILE A 21 -0.27 -24.22 22.56
CA ILE A 21 -0.44 -22.77 22.69
C ILE A 21 -1.66 -22.36 21.87
N ARG A 22 -2.70 -21.84 22.53
CA ARG A 22 -3.90 -21.29 21.88
C ARG A 22 -3.79 -19.78 21.90
N VAL A 23 -3.45 -19.18 20.77
CA VAL A 23 -3.40 -17.73 20.66
C VAL A 23 -4.78 -17.22 20.27
N LEU A 24 -5.39 -16.44 21.16
CA LEU A 24 -6.59 -15.65 20.87
C LEU A 24 -6.18 -14.44 20.03
N LEU A 25 -6.39 -14.51 18.72
CA LEU A 25 -6.08 -13.41 17.80
C LEU A 25 -6.74 -12.09 18.24
N ASP A 26 -7.98 -12.14 18.76
CA ASP A 26 -8.74 -10.97 19.21
C ASP A 26 -8.22 -10.31 20.50
N LYS A 27 -7.32 -10.95 21.26
CA LYS A 27 -6.82 -10.41 22.54
C LYS A 27 -5.49 -9.68 22.45
N VAL A 28 -4.81 -9.72 21.31
CA VAL A 28 -3.63 -8.89 21.11
C VAL A 28 -4.11 -7.46 20.83
N LEU A 29 -3.71 -6.50 21.66
CA LEU A 29 -4.13 -5.08 21.60
C LEU A 29 -4.08 -4.50 20.19
N ILE A 30 -3.02 -4.82 19.45
CA ILE A 30 -2.81 -4.42 18.06
C ILE A 30 -3.94 -4.95 17.16
N PHE A 31 -4.24 -6.24 17.23
CA PHE A 31 -5.33 -6.86 16.46
C PHE A 31 -6.71 -6.34 16.86
N ARG A 32 -6.91 -5.96 18.13
CA ARG A 32 -8.16 -5.37 18.61
C ARG A 32 -8.39 -3.98 18.04
N PHE A 33 -7.36 -3.11 18.06
CA PHE A 33 -7.40 -1.81 17.40
C PHE A 33 -7.71 -1.95 15.91
N PHE A 34 -7.00 -2.86 15.24
CA PHE A 34 -7.22 -3.17 13.84
C PHE A 34 -8.60 -3.77 13.52
N SER A 35 -9.15 -4.62 14.40
CA SER A 35 -10.48 -5.21 14.23
C SER A 35 -11.60 -4.18 14.35
N SER A 36 -11.35 -3.07 15.06
CA SER A 36 -12.29 -1.97 15.23
C SER A 36 -12.29 -0.99 14.06
N LEU A 37 -11.22 -0.97 13.25
CA LEU A 37 -11.12 -0.12 12.07
C LEU A 37 -12.16 -0.55 11.02
N HIS A 38 -13.05 0.39 10.70
CA HIS A 38 -14.01 0.22 9.62
C HIS A 38 -13.28 -0.14 8.33
N GLY A 39 -13.80 -1.11 7.56
CA GLY A 39 -13.14 -1.72 6.40
C GLY A 39 -12.49 -0.71 5.43
N ARG A 40 -13.09 0.47 5.30
CA ARG A 40 -12.62 1.58 4.46
C ARG A 40 -11.28 2.20 4.87
N PHE A 41 -10.88 2.15 6.13
CA PHE A 41 -9.69 2.84 6.64
C PHE A 41 -8.42 1.98 6.65
N TRP A 42 -8.51 0.71 6.27
CA TRP A 42 -7.38 -0.21 6.27
C TRP A 42 -6.23 0.22 5.36
N GLY A 43 -6.51 0.94 4.27
CA GLY A 43 -5.47 1.42 3.37
C GLY A 43 -4.61 2.49 4.03
N ILE A 44 -5.25 3.47 4.68
CA ILE A 44 -4.56 4.52 5.44
C ILE A 44 -3.76 3.87 6.58
N ALA A 45 -4.40 2.99 7.36
CA ALA A 45 -3.72 2.33 8.46
C ALA A 45 -2.50 1.50 8.01
N GLY A 46 -2.62 0.76 6.91
CA GLY A 46 -1.52 -0.02 6.34
C GLY A 46 -0.33 0.84 5.96
N ILE A 47 -0.57 1.91 5.19
CA ILE A 47 0.51 2.82 4.75
C ILE A 47 1.11 3.56 5.95
N SER A 48 0.30 4.07 6.88
CA SER A 48 0.81 4.76 8.07
C SER A 48 1.67 3.86 8.97
N MET A 49 1.29 2.59 9.14
CA MET A 49 2.12 1.64 9.91
C MET A 49 3.41 1.27 9.18
N MET A 50 3.36 1.18 7.85
CA MET A 50 4.57 0.99 7.05
C MET A 50 5.53 2.18 7.22
N SER A 51 5.03 3.41 7.12
CA SER A 51 5.81 4.63 7.37
C SER A 51 6.36 4.70 8.80
N LEU A 52 5.59 4.28 9.81
CA LEU A 52 6.08 4.20 11.18
C LEU A 52 7.25 3.22 11.31
N GLY A 53 7.18 2.06 10.64
CA GLY A 53 8.29 1.11 10.61
C GLY A 53 9.54 1.67 9.94
N PHE A 54 9.39 2.43 8.85
CA PHE A 54 10.52 3.14 8.23
C PHE A 54 11.11 4.21 9.16
N ALA A 55 10.27 4.95 9.89
CA ALA A 55 10.73 5.91 10.90
C ALA A 55 11.52 5.22 12.02
N ILE A 56 11.10 4.03 12.46
CA ILE A 56 11.88 3.21 13.41
C ILE A 56 13.22 2.81 12.81
N CYS A 57 13.27 2.42 11.53
CA CYS A 57 14.53 2.09 10.85
C CYS A 57 15.49 3.28 10.83
N PHE A 58 15.01 4.50 10.54
CA PHE A 58 15.81 5.73 10.64
C PHE A 58 16.22 6.13 12.06
N ALA A 59 15.48 5.68 13.08
CA ALA A 59 15.87 5.88 14.47
C ALA A 59 17.01 4.92 14.87
N ILE A 60 16.99 3.69 14.34
CA ILE A 60 18.03 2.67 14.56
C ILE A 60 19.30 2.99 13.77
N LYS A 61 19.17 3.40 12.51
CA LYS A 61 20.27 3.78 11.62
C LYS A 61 20.07 5.20 11.06
N PRO A 62 20.52 6.23 11.79
CA PRO A 62 20.40 7.60 11.33
C PRO A 62 21.31 7.90 10.14
N GLU A 63 22.40 7.16 9.92
CA GLU A 63 23.25 7.33 8.72
C GLU A 63 22.49 7.05 7.41
N LEU A 64 21.41 6.26 7.45
CA LEU A 64 20.59 5.98 6.28
C LEU A 64 19.63 7.12 5.92
N ARG A 65 19.67 8.27 6.61
CA ARG A 65 18.84 9.44 6.25
C ARG A 65 19.35 10.23 5.04
N ASP A 66 20.47 9.82 4.47
CA ASP A 66 20.96 10.43 3.23
C ASP A 66 19.97 10.22 2.10
N VAL A 67 19.77 11.27 1.29
CA VAL A 67 18.78 11.32 0.22
C VAL A 67 19.07 10.27 -0.87
N SER A 68 20.33 9.83 -0.97
CA SER A 68 20.80 8.82 -1.91
C SER A 68 20.36 7.39 -1.57
N THR A 69 20.01 7.11 -0.31
CA THR A 69 19.64 5.77 0.16
C THR A 69 18.26 5.35 -0.30
N ALA A 70 18.00 4.06 -0.46
CA ALA A 70 16.65 3.53 -0.71
C ALA A 70 16.08 2.92 0.56
N PHE A 71 14.75 2.86 0.71
CA PHE A 71 14.11 2.14 1.81
C PHE A 71 14.50 0.67 1.84
N SER A 72 14.81 0.08 0.69
CA SER A 72 15.32 -1.30 0.59
C SER A 72 16.67 -1.50 1.29
N ASP A 73 17.45 -0.44 1.49
CA ASP A 73 18.73 -0.51 2.22
C ASP A 73 18.54 -0.86 3.70
N PHE A 74 17.34 -0.62 4.27
CA PHE A 74 17.01 -1.12 5.60
C PHE A 74 17.00 -2.65 5.68
N GLY A 75 16.81 -3.34 4.56
CA GLY A 75 16.87 -4.79 4.49
C GLY A 75 18.29 -5.36 4.52
N ASN A 76 19.33 -4.53 4.38
CA ASN A 76 20.73 -4.97 4.37
C ASN A 76 21.33 -5.14 5.78
N ASP A 77 20.71 -4.55 6.81
CA ASP A 77 21.22 -4.60 8.18
C ASP A 77 20.32 -5.44 9.09
N VAL A 78 20.92 -6.34 9.87
CA VAL A 78 20.23 -7.23 10.81
C VAL A 78 19.38 -6.48 11.85
N ARG A 79 19.76 -5.25 12.20
CA ARG A 79 19.06 -4.41 13.18
C ARG A 79 17.80 -3.77 12.60
N THR A 80 17.79 -3.40 11.33
CA THR A 80 16.65 -2.73 10.67
C THR A 80 15.79 -3.69 9.85
N ALA A 81 16.36 -4.80 9.36
CA ALA A 81 15.67 -5.75 8.48
C ALA A 81 14.36 -6.32 9.07
N PRO A 82 14.26 -6.68 10.37
CA PRO A 82 13.00 -7.14 10.95
C PRO A 82 11.91 -6.07 10.96
N TYR A 83 12.29 -4.81 11.21
CA TYR A 83 11.36 -3.67 11.23
C TYR A 83 10.91 -3.31 9.81
N PHE A 84 11.84 -3.33 8.85
CA PHE A 84 11.54 -3.11 7.44
C PHE A 84 10.62 -4.21 6.87
N ALA A 85 11.00 -5.47 6.99
CA ALA A 85 10.19 -6.59 6.49
C ALA A 85 8.82 -6.63 7.18
N GLY A 86 8.78 -6.43 8.50
CA GLY A 86 7.54 -6.39 9.27
C GLY A 86 6.63 -5.22 8.86
N SER A 87 7.19 -4.03 8.63
CA SER A 87 6.41 -2.85 8.25
C SER A 87 5.87 -2.96 6.83
N VAL A 88 6.66 -3.45 5.88
CA VAL A 88 6.24 -3.74 4.50
C VAL A 88 5.15 -4.81 4.50
N PHE A 89 5.30 -5.87 5.30
CA PHE A 89 4.28 -6.91 5.45
C PHE A 89 2.95 -6.35 5.98
N VAL A 90 3.00 -5.53 7.04
CA VAL A 90 1.82 -4.88 7.62
C VAL A 90 1.18 -3.92 6.62
N GLY A 91 1.98 -3.18 5.85
CA GLY A 91 1.54 -2.34 4.75
C GLY A 91 0.78 -3.14 3.69
N ALA A 92 1.38 -4.23 3.18
CA ALA A 92 0.77 -5.14 2.22
C ALA A 92 -0.55 -5.74 2.74
N TYR A 93 -0.57 -6.16 4.01
CA TYR A 93 -1.76 -6.69 4.66
C TYR A 93 -2.88 -5.66 4.77
N GLY A 94 -2.57 -4.43 5.20
CA GLY A 94 -3.54 -3.34 5.29
C GLY A 94 -4.13 -2.98 3.92
N MET A 95 -3.27 -2.92 2.90
CA MET A 95 -3.67 -2.70 1.52
C MET A 95 -4.57 -3.83 0.99
N TRP A 96 -4.28 -5.08 1.32
CA TRP A 96 -5.13 -6.23 0.96
C TRP A 96 -6.52 -6.16 1.59
N ARG A 97 -6.59 -5.84 2.89
CA ARG A 97 -7.88 -5.64 3.60
C ARG A 97 -8.69 -4.52 2.96
N TRP A 98 -8.03 -3.42 2.60
CA TRP A 98 -8.66 -2.30 1.94
C TRP A 98 -9.13 -2.65 0.52
N ARG A 99 -8.30 -3.32 -0.28
CA ARG A 99 -8.68 -3.83 -1.61
C ARG A 99 -9.92 -4.71 -1.55
N ASN A 100 -10.03 -5.59 -0.56
CA ASN A 100 -11.21 -6.44 -0.37
C ASN A 100 -12.46 -5.68 0.08
N TYR A 101 -12.28 -4.55 0.77
CA TYR A 101 -13.37 -3.61 1.01
C TYR A 101 -13.79 -2.94 -0.30
N LEU A 102 -12.85 -2.36 -1.04
CA LEU A 102 -13.10 -1.68 -2.31
C LEU A 102 -13.79 -2.61 -3.32
N ALA A 103 -13.32 -3.84 -3.49
CA ALA A 103 -13.92 -4.81 -4.41
C ALA A 103 -15.40 -5.13 -4.09
N ARG A 104 -15.82 -5.01 -2.82
CA ARG A 104 -17.22 -5.20 -2.41
C ARG A 104 -18.07 -3.95 -2.58
N THR A 105 -17.48 -2.78 -2.33
CA THR A 105 -18.22 -1.51 -2.34
C THR A 105 -18.22 -0.81 -3.69
N TRP A 106 -17.18 -1.02 -4.50
CA TRP A 106 -16.96 -0.34 -5.76
C TRP A 106 -17.20 -1.30 -6.92
N LYS A 107 -18.34 -1.12 -7.59
CA LYS A 107 -18.77 -2.04 -8.64
C LYS A 107 -17.98 -1.88 -9.95
N ARG A 108 -17.08 -0.89 -10.06
CA ARG A 108 -16.57 -0.41 -11.36
C ARG A 108 -15.04 -0.28 -11.42
N THR A 109 -14.33 -0.92 -10.50
CA THR A 109 -12.87 -0.71 -10.29
C THR A 109 -12.00 -1.95 -10.52
N MET A 110 -12.43 -2.89 -11.37
CA MET A 110 -11.63 -4.08 -11.76
C MET A 110 -10.17 -3.74 -12.13
N PRO A 111 -9.88 -2.74 -12.99
CA PRO A 111 -8.48 -2.39 -13.32
C PRO A 111 -7.70 -1.88 -12.11
N VAL A 112 -8.31 -1.00 -11.32
CA VAL A 112 -7.68 -0.39 -10.14
C VAL A 112 -7.42 -1.44 -9.05
N THR A 113 -8.39 -2.29 -8.76
CA THR A 113 -8.24 -3.38 -7.78
C THR A 113 -7.29 -4.48 -8.25
N GLY A 114 -7.17 -4.71 -9.56
CA GLY A 114 -6.15 -5.55 -10.17
C GLY A 114 -4.75 -4.98 -9.97
N LEU A 115 -4.54 -3.70 -10.30
CA LEU A 115 -3.26 -3.01 -10.07
C LEU A 115 -2.87 -2.98 -8.59
N MET A 116 -3.84 -2.72 -7.69
CA MET A 116 -3.60 -2.85 -6.25
C MET A 116 -3.17 -4.27 -5.85
N THR A 117 -3.70 -5.31 -6.50
CA THR A 117 -3.32 -6.70 -6.22
C THR A 117 -1.87 -6.95 -6.62
N LEU A 118 -1.43 -6.39 -7.75
CA LEU A 118 -0.02 -6.40 -8.16
C LEU A 118 0.87 -5.64 -7.16
N THR A 119 0.41 -4.48 -6.67
CA THR A 119 1.13 -3.74 -5.62
C THR A 119 1.30 -4.58 -4.36
N ILE A 120 0.21 -5.19 -3.88
CA ILE A 120 0.23 -6.04 -2.69
C ILE A 120 1.17 -7.23 -2.89
N PHE A 121 1.14 -7.86 -4.06
CA PHE A 121 2.01 -8.98 -4.38
C PHE A 121 3.49 -8.57 -4.39
N GLY A 122 3.82 -7.45 -5.03
CA GLY A 122 5.17 -6.87 -5.01
C GLY A 122 5.65 -6.58 -3.58
N LEU A 123 4.81 -5.94 -2.75
CA LEU A 123 5.15 -5.68 -1.35
C LEU A 123 5.35 -6.97 -0.54
N TYR A 124 4.56 -8.02 -0.78
CA TYR A 124 4.80 -9.32 -0.12
C TYR A 124 6.12 -9.96 -0.55
N ILE A 125 6.51 -9.86 -1.83
CA ILE A 125 7.84 -10.31 -2.27
C ILE A 125 8.91 -9.56 -1.50
N VAL A 126 8.84 -8.23 -1.44
CA VAL A 126 9.80 -7.37 -0.74
C VAL A 126 9.89 -7.70 0.76
N ALA A 127 8.75 -8.00 1.40
CA ALA A 127 8.70 -8.36 2.81
C ALA A 127 9.25 -9.76 3.11
N LEU A 128 9.00 -10.73 2.22
CA LEU A 128 9.33 -12.14 2.44
C LEU A 128 10.72 -12.53 1.91
N VAL A 129 11.24 -11.76 0.96
CA VAL A 129 12.57 -11.95 0.36
C VAL A 129 13.39 -10.70 0.68
N PRO A 130 14.14 -10.69 1.79
CA PRO A 130 15.07 -9.62 2.10
C PRO A 130 16.09 -9.45 0.98
N ILE A 131 16.53 -8.21 0.76
CA ILE A 131 17.55 -7.87 -0.24
C ILE A 131 18.85 -8.67 -0.04
N SER A 132 19.18 -9.02 1.20
CA SER A 132 20.35 -9.83 1.56
C SER A 132 20.24 -11.30 1.15
N TRP A 133 19.04 -11.81 0.86
CA TRP A 133 18.83 -13.21 0.43
C TRP A 133 18.87 -13.34 -1.09
N ASN A 134 18.16 -12.46 -1.80
CA ASN A 134 18.15 -12.44 -3.25
C ASN A 134 17.81 -11.03 -3.75
N SER A 135 18.83 -10.31 -4.21
CA SER A 135 18.71 -8.93 -4.68
C SER A 135 17.79 -8.79 -5.90
N ASP A 136 17.77 -9.79 -6.78
CA ASP A 136 17.07 -9.71 -8.05
C ASP A 136 15.56 -9.87 -7.85
N ILE A 137 15.16 -10.86 -7.05
CA ILE A 137 13.76 -11.08 -6.68
C ILE A 137 13.24 -9.90 -5.83
N HIS A 138 14.07 -9.39 -4.91
CA HIS A 138 13.71 -8.23 -4.11
C HIS A 138 13.48 -6.99 -4.98
N SER A 139 14.42 -6.71 -5.89
CA SER A 139 14.33 -5.58 -6.82
C SER A 139 13.14 -5.71 -7.77
N PHE A 140 12.84 -6.92 -8.23
CA PHE A 140 11.63 -7.20 -9.00
C PHE A 140 10.36 -6.89 -8.19
N GLY A 141 10.31 -7.30 -6.92
CA GLY A 141 9.21 -6.98 -6.01
C GLY A 141 8.99 -5.47 -5.84
N LEU A 142 10.08 -4.71 -5.66
CA LEU A 142 10.05 -3.24 -5.57
C LEU A 142 9.57 -2.61 -6.87
N LEU A 143 10.09 -3.06 -8.02
CA LEU A 143 9.70 -2.56 -9.33
C LEU A 143 8.21 -2.82 -9.59
N LEU A 144 7.75 -4.05 -9.31
CA LEU A 144 6.36 -4.44 -9.46
C LEU A 144 5.46 -3.58 -8.56
N ALA A 145 5.82 -3.39 -7.28
CA ALA A 145 5.08 -2.54 -6.36
C ALA A 145 5.05 -1.08 -6.85
N GLY A 146 6.20 -0.50 -7.21
CA GLY A 146 6.32 0.88 -7.66
C GLY A 146 5.53 1.17 -8.94
N ILE A 147 5.73 0.37 -9.99
CA ILE A 147 5.02 0.54 -11.27
C ILE A 147 3.51 0.37 -11.08
N SER A 148 3.09 -0.65 -10.33
CA SER A 148 1.65 -0.88 -10.10
C SER A 148 1.02 0.21 -9.24
N MET A 149 1.74 0.80 -8.28
CA MET A 149 1.27 1.98 -7.51
C MET A 149 1.06 3.18 -8.43
N ILE A 150 2.05 3.52 -9.26
CA ILE A 150 1.96 4.63 -10.23
C ILE A 150 0.77 4.39 -11.17
N ALA A 151 0.71 3.20 -11.78
CA ALA A 151 -0.36 2.83 -12.68
C ALA A 151 -1.72 2.93 -11.99
N THR A 152 -1.86 2.46 -10.74
CA THR A 152 -3.12 2.54 -9.98
C THR A 152 -3.64 3.98 -9.90
N VAL A 153 -2.77 4.93 -9.54
CA VAL A 153 -3.13 6.34 -9.39
C VAL A 153 -3.44 6.98 -10.75
N VAL A 154 -2.63 6.69 -11.78
CA VAL A 154 -2.82 7.23 -13.13
C VAL A 154 -4.10 6.69 -13.77
N PHE A 155 -4.32 5.38 -13.76
CA PHE A 155 -5.51 4.76 -14.32
C PHE A 155 -6.77 5.22 -13.60
N ASP A 156 -6.75 5.31 -12.26
CA ASP A 156 -7.87 5.89 -11.54
C ASP A 156 -8.07 7.37 -11.92
N GLY A 157 -6.98 8.13 -12.09
CA GLY A 157 -6.90 9.46 -12.70
C GLY A 157 -7.74 9.61 -13.98
N LEU A 158 -7.50 8.71 -14.94
CA LEU A 158 -8.15 8.71 -16.25
C LEU A 158 -9.59 8.20 -16.21
N LEU A 159 -9.90 7.25 -15.32
CA LEU A 159 -11.20 6.57 -15.28
C LEU A 159 -12.24 7.30 -14.41
N SER A 160 -11.80 8.04 -13.39
CA SER A 160 -12.70 8.71 -12.45
C SER A 160 -12.89 10.20 -12.79
N LYS A 161 -14.13 10.68 -12.78
CA LYS A 161 -14.47 12.11 -12.75
C LYS A 161 -14.64 12.59 -11.31
N PRO A 162 -14.11 13.78 -10.97
CA PRO A 162 -14.34 14.37 -9.66
C PRO A 162 -15.85 14.63 -9.46
N SER A 163 -16.32 14.36 -8.24
CA SER A 163 -17.73 14.53 -7.86
C SER A 163 -18.10 16.02 -7.78
N LYS A 164 -19.28 16.42 -8.30
CA LYS A 164 -19.79 17.82 -8.28
C LYS A 164 -20.21 18.32 -6.88
N ARG A 165 -19.77 17.69 -5.81
CA ARG A 165 -20.13 18.07 -4.42
C ARG A 165 -19.42 19.35 -4.00
N SER A 166 -19.87 20.00 -2.92
CA SER A 166 -19.43 21.34 -2.47
C SER A 166 -17.94 21.49 -2.11
N ARG A 167 -17.11 20.46 -2.33
CA ARG A 167 -15.64 20.48 -2.14
C ARG A 167 -14.88 19.97 -3.37
N HIS A 168 -15.47 20.10 -4.56
CA HIS A 168 -14.89 19.60 -5.81
C HIS A 168 -13.44 20.08 -6.03
N ILE A 169 -13.18 21.38 -5.84
CA ILE A 169 -11.85 21.98 -6.05
C ILE A 169 -10.81 21.38 -5.10
N HIS A 170 -11.13 21.28 -3.81
CA HIS A 170 -10.22 20.72 -2.81
C HIS A 170 -9.83 19.27 -3.14
N TRP A 171 -10.81 18.45 -3.52
CA TRP A 171 -10.54 17.06 -3.89
C TRP A 171 -9.83 16.90 -5.22
N LEU A 172 -10.09 17.78 -6.18
CA LEU A 172 -9.35 17.85 -7.42
C LEU A 172 -7.88 18.20 -7.14
N ALA A 173 -7.63 19.20 -6.28
CA ALA A 173 -6.29 19.60 -5.88
C ALA A 173 -5.53 18.43 -5.25
N ILE A 174 -6.09 17.76 -4.25
CA ILE A 174 -5.43 16.58 -3.62
C ILE A 174 -5.14 15.48 -4.64
N ARG A 175 -6.05 15.23 -5.58
CA ARG A 175 -5.85 14.23 -6.63
C ARG A 175 -4.72 14.62 -7.59
N MET A 176 -4.65 15.88 -8.00
CA MET A 176 -3.57 16.36 -8.86
C MET A 176 -2.24 16.34 -8.11
N SER A 177 -2.20 16.76 -6.84
CA SER A 177 -1.01 16.64 -5.98
C SER A 177 -0.56 15.19 -5.85
N SER A 178 -1.48 14.26 -5.61
CA SER A 178 -1.19 12.81 -5.55
C SER A 178 -0.56 12.31 -6.86
N LEU A 179 -1.12 12.71 -8.01
CA LEU A 179 -0.60 12.32 -9.32
C LEU A 179 0.79 12.93 -9.60
N VAL A 180 0.98 14.21 -9.29
CA VAL A 180 2.29 14.87 -9.44
C VAL A 180 3.33 14.20 -8.54
N LEU A 181 3.02 13.97 -7.27
CA LEU A 181 3.94 13.35 -6.31
C LEU A 181 4.33 11.93 -6.72
N ILE A 182 3.37 11.10 -7.16
CA ILE A 182 3.68 9.71 -7.51
C ILE A 182 4.48 9.60 -8.81
N VAL A 183 4.21 10.47 -9.80
CA VAL A 183 4.96 10.49 -11.06
C VAL A 183 6.36 11.06 -10.87
N THR A 184 6.48 12.19 -10.16
CA THR A 184 7.80 12.79 -9.86
C THR A 184 8.63 11.89 -8.96
N GLY A 185 8.04 11.30 -7.92
CA GLY A 185 8.70 10.32 -7.07
C GLY A 185 9.14 9.08 -7.84
N GLY A 186 8.29 8.57 -8.74
CA GLY A 186 8.62 7.44 -9.62
C GLY A 186 9.80 7.74 -10.54
N TRP A 187 9.80 8.92 -11.15
CA TRP A 187 10.90 9.39 -11.98
C TRP A 187 12.23 9.49 -11.21
N LEU A 188 12.20 10.09 -10.02
CA LEU A 188 13.39 10.22 -9.17
C LEU A 188 13.90 8.87 -8.67
N THR A 189 13.00 7.97 -8.26
CA THR A 189 13.34 6.62 -7.79
C THR A 189 13.97 5.80 -8.92
N TYR A 190 13.33 5.79 -10.10
CA TYR A 190 13.85 5.09 -11.26
C TYR A 190 15.17 5.68 -11.75
N GLY A 191 15.26 7.01 -11.84
CA GLY A 191 16.48 7.72 -12.20
C GLY A 191 17.62 7.51 -11.22
N SER A 192 17.32 7.25 -9.93
CA SER A 192 18.32 6.90 -8.91
C SER A 192 18.61 5.40 -8.81
N SER A 193 17.92 4.57 -9.60
CA SER A 193 18.19 3.14 -9.62
C SER A 193 19.54 2.83 -10.27
N ARG A 194 20.12 1.68 -9.92
CA ARG A 194 21.38 1.19 -10.53
C ARG A 194 21.32 1.04 -12.05
N LEU A 195 20.12 0.92 -12.62
CA LEU A 195 19.91 0.77 -14.06
C LEU A 195 20.05 2.09 -14.82
N ALA A 196 19.67 3.22 -14.19
CA ALA A 196 19.69 4.53 -14.84
C ALA A 196 20.88 5.37 -14.37
N GLY A 197 21.10 5.48 -13.05
CA GLY A 197 22.22 6.24 -12.47
C GLY A 197 22.21 7.74 -12.80
N TRP A 198 21.04 8.33 -13.06
CA TRP A 198 20.91 9.74 -13.42
C TRP A 198 21.00 10.67 -12.21
N TYR A 199 20.54 10.20 -11.05
CA TYR A 199 20.46 10.98 -9.82
C TYR A 199 20.87 10.15 -8.60
N ASN A 200 21.14 10.82 -7.48
CA ASN A 200 21.42 10.19 -6.18
C ASN A 200 20.39 10.63 -5.14
N VAL A 201 19.10 10.45 -5.46
CA VAL A 201 17.98 10.94 -4.62
C VAL A 201 16.87 9.91 -4.46
N ALA A 202 17.24 8.63 -4.31
CA ALA A 202 16.30 7.51 -4.20
C ALA A 202 15.33 7.68 -3.03
N LEU A 203 15.81 8.10 -1.85
CA LEU A 203 14.97 8.25 -0.66
C LEU A 203 13.88 9.28 -0.88
N LEU A 204 14.24 10.42 -1.46
CA LEU A 204 13.28 11.48 -1.79
C LEU A 204 12.24 10.97 -2.78
N GLY A 205 12.69 10.25 -3.82
CA GLY A 205 11.80 9.62 -4.80
C GLY A 205 10.77 8.70 -4.14
N GLU A 206 11.23 7.76 -3.31
CA GLU A 206 10.37 6.77 -2.65
C GLU A 206 9.43 7.42 -1.62
N CYS A 207 9.89 8.45 -0.90
CA CYS A 207 9.05 9.25 0.00
C CYS A 207 7.94 9.97 -0.76
N LEU A 208 8.24 10.59 -1.90
CA LEU A 208 7.26 11.26 -2.75
C LEU A 208 6.26 10.26 -3.34
N MET A 209 6.71 9.09 -3.78
CA MET A 209 5.81 8.01 -4.22
C MET A 209 4.87 7.57 -3.11
N LEU A 210 5.40 7.32 -1.91
CA LEU A 210 4.63 6.85 -0.77
C LEU A 210 3.59 7.91 -0.33
N LEU A 211 3.99 9.18 -0.28
CA LEU A 211 3.09 10.29 0.05
C LEU A 211 2.01 10.47 -1.03
N GLY A 212 2.39 10.46 -2.30
CA GLY A 212 1.46 10.55 -3.42
C GLY A 212 0.43 9.44 -3.38
N TYR A 213 0.86 8.21 -3.10
CA TYR A 213 -0.03 7.06 -2.95
C TYR A 213 -0.92 7.17 -1.70
N LEU A 214 -0.38 7.61 -0.56
CA LEU A 214 -1.17 7.85 0.66
C LEU A 214 -2.28 8.88 0.45
N LEU A 215 -1.98 9.98 -0.25
CA LEU A 215 -3.00 10.98 -0.61
C LEU A 215 -4.10 10.37 -1.47
N TRP A 216 -3.73 9.55 -2.47
CA TRP A 216 -4.71 8.84 -3.29
C TRP A 216 -5.59 7.92 -2.42
N VAL A 217 -4.98 7.11 -1.54
CA VAL A 217 -5.70 6.25 -0.59
C VAL A 217 -6.65 7.06 0.29
N GLY A 218 -6.19 8.21 0.79
CA GLY A 218 -7.00 9.14 1.57
C GLY A 218 -8.23 9.62 0.80
N VAL A 219 -8.04 10.18 -0.40
CA VAL A 219 -9.14 10.63 -1.26
C VAL A 219 -10.17 9.53 -1.45
N LYS A 220 -9.72 8.31 -1.77
CA LYS A 220 -10.61 7.18 -2.02
C LYS A 220 -11.33 6.68 -0.78
N THR A 221 -10.67 6.73 0.37
CA THR A 221 -11.26 6.35 1.65
C THR A 221 -12.38 7.31 2.06
N TYR A 222 -12.21 8.61 1.84
CA TYR A 222 -13.16 9.63 2.26
C TYR A 222 -14.24 9.96 1.22
N GLN A 223 -13.91 9.97 -0.07
CA GLN A 223 -14.89 10.26 -1.14
C GLN A 223 -15.70 9.03 -1.58
N GLY A 224 -15.13 7.83 -1.51
CA GLY A 224 -15.71 6.65 -2.13
C GLY A 224 -15.57 6.62 -3.66
N GLU A 225 -16.47 5.92 -4.35
CA GLU A 225 -16.44 5.75 -5.80
C GLU A 225 -16.90 7.05 -6.51
N GLY A 226 -16.07 7.59 -7.42
CA GLY A 226 -16.38 8.80 -8.19
C GLY A 226 -17.33 8.57 -9.37
N ASN A 227 -17.73 9.65 -10.05
CA ASN A 227 -18.51 9.55 -11.29
C ASN A 227 -17.65 9.01 -12.44
N ARG A 228 -18.26 8.33 -13.43
CA ARG A 228 -17.51 7.76 -14.58
C ARG A 228 -17.00 8.84 -15.53
N SER A 229 -15.74 8.70 -15.99
CA SER A 229 -15.25 9.43 -17.16
C SER A 229 -15.86 8.89 -18.47
N GLN A 230 -15.77 9.66 -19.56
CA GLN A 230 -16.18 9.17 -20.89
C GLN A 230 -15.28 8.01 -21.33
N LEU A 231 -13.98 8.07 -21.00
CA LEU A 231 -13.01 7.01 -21.24
C LEU A 231 -13.39 5.71 -20.51
N SER A 232 -13.82 5.80 -19.25
CA SER A 232 -14.37 4.65 -18.51
C SER A 232 -15.60 4.03 -19.18
N LYS A 233 -16.47 4.84 -19.81
CA LYS A 233 -17.62 4.33 -20.57
C LYS A 233 -17.19 3.62 -21.86
N SER A 234 -16.16 4.11 -22.54
CA SER A 234 -15.63 3.50 -23.76
C SER A 234 -14.87 2.20 -23.48
N VAL A 235 -14.04 2.15 -22.43
CA VAL A 235 -13.30 0.92 -22.05
C VAL A 235 -14.26 -0.23 -21.73
N ARG A 236 -15.41 0.04 -21.10
CA ARG A 236 -16.42 -1.00 -20.84
C ARG A 236 -17.06 -1.58 -22.13
N ARG A 237 -17.04 -0.86 -23.25
CA ARG A 237 -17.51 -1.42 -24.53
C ARG A 237 -16.50 -2.36 -25.17
N ILE A 238 -15.21 -2.16 -24.89
CA ILE A 238 -14.11 -2.91 -25.49
C ILE A 238 -13.77 -4.14 -24.64
N VAL A 239 -13.78 -3.97 -23.31
CA VAL A 239 -13.65 -5.08 -22.39
C VAL A 239 -15.05 -5.64 -22.15
N LEU A 240 -15.42 -6.68 -22.89
CA LEU A 240 -16.52 -7.59 -22.54
C LEU A 240 -16.20 -8.14 -21.14
N ILE A 241 -16.80 -7.53 -20.12
CA ILE A 241 -16.84 -8.07 -18.76
C ILE A 241 -18.25 -8.62 -18.63
N ASP A 242 -18.39 -9.93 -18.82
CA ASP A 242 -19.54 -10.68 -18.31
C ASP A 242 -19.55 -10.63 -16.77
#